data_AF-A0A3C0FF46-F1
#
_entry.id   AF-A0A3C0FF46-F1
#
_cell.length_a   1.000
_cell.length_b   1.000
_cell.length_c   1.000
_cell.angle_alpha   90.00
_cell.angle_beta   90.00
_cell.angle_gamma   90.00
#
_symmetry.space_group_name_H-M   'P 1'
#
loop_
_entity.id
_entity.type
_entity.pdbx_description
1 polymer ?
#
loop_
_entity_poly.entity_id
_entity_poly.type
_entity_poly.pdbx_seq_one_letter_code
_entity_poly.pdbx_strand_id
1 'polypeptide(L)'
;GYTSCIHARCHAHLLRELEAARELTGQAWPHRLQRLLSGAHQRVESAEAQGRSALPTHERDELRQEYTALNAGREPSIPSRPSLPPGRRGRPKKTKVQNLLERPSKRPADALRLVEDSRVPFTNNQAGQDLRMAKVKQKLSGSFRTPIGAQRFYRLRSYVSTARKWAFRPIEALRGLLVVNPSSPSRRGALSASTIP
;
A
#
# COMPACT_ATOMS: atom_id res chain seq x y z
N GLY A 1 7.78 -19.42 4.27
CA GLY A 1 7.04 -18.17 3.99
C GLY A 1 7.24 -17.22 5.16
N TYR A 2 7.15 -15.91 4.95
CA TYR A 2 7.27 -14.93 6.05
C TYR A 2 5.99 -14.96 6.89
N THR A 3 5.95 -15.79 7.94
CA THR A 3 4.79 -16.00 8.80
C THR A 3 4.63 -14.95 9.90
N SER A 4 5.65 -14.12 10.14
CA SER A 4 5.67 -13.08 11.19
C SER A 4 5.34 -11.67 10.68
N CYS A 5 4.96 -11.50 9.42
CA CYS A 5 4.67 -10.18 8.86
C CYS A 5 3.21 -9.76 9.09
N ILE A 6 3.03 -8.53 9.56
CA ILE A 6 1.72 -7.88 9.54
C ILE A 6 1.44 -7.45 8.10
N HIS A 7 0.26 -7.79 7.60
CA HIS A 7 -0.16 -7.46 6.25
C HIS A 7 -1.08 -6.24 6.24
N ALA A 8 -0.91 -5.43 5.20
CA ALA A 8 -1.80 -4.33 4.86
C ALA A 8 -2.07 -4.36 3.36
N ARG A 9 -3.26 -3.92 2.96
CA ARG A 9 -3.64 -3.88 1.55
C ARG A 9 -3.37 -2.52 0.94
N CYS A 10 -2.75 -2.52 -0.24
CA CYS A 10 -2.61 -1.29 -1.03
C CYS A 10 -3.99 -0.84 -1.53
N HIS A 11 -4.46 0.30 -1.05
CA HIS A 11 -5.78 0.82 -1.40
C HIS A 11 -5.85 1.24 -2.86
N ALA A 12 -4.76 1.70 -3.48
CA ALA A 12 -4.74 2.01 -4.90
C ALA A 12 -5.08 0.78 -5.79
N HIS A 13 -4.74 -0.44 -5.35
CA HIS A 13 -5.20 -1.66 -6.02
C HIS A 13 -6.66 -1.95 -5.65
N LEU A 14 -6.99 -1.92 -4.36
CA LEU A 14 -8.35 -2.19 -3.89
C LEU A 14 -9.40 -1.29 -4.56
N LEU A 15 -9.14 0.02 -4.71
CA LEU A 15 -10.04 0.96 -5.36
C LEU A 15 -10.25 0.64 -6.84
N ARG A 16 -9.19 0.24 -7.57
CA ARG A 16 -9.30 -0.24 -8.97
C ARG A 16 -10.08 -1.54 -9.08
N GLU A 17 -9.90 -2.44 -8.10
CA GLU A 17 -10.67 -3.67 -8.02
C GLU A 17 -12.16 -3.39 -7.78
N LEU A 18 -12.49 -2.44 -6.90
CA LEU A 18 -13.86 -2.02 -6.63
C LEU A 18 -14.48 -1.29 -7.82
N GLU A 19 -13.69 -0.53 -8.58
CA GLU A 19 -14.15 0.12 -9.81
C GLU A 19 -14.56 -0.91 -10.86
N ALA A 20 -13.69 -1.89 -11.14
CA ALA A 20 -14.02 -2.99 -12.04
C ALA A 20 -15.24 -3.78 -11.56
N ALA A 21 -15.41 -3.96 -10.25
CA ALA A 21 -16.60 -4.59 -9.69
C ALA A 21 -17.87 -3.77 -9.95
N ARG A 22 -17.81 -2.43 -9.85
CA ARG A 22 -18.90 -1.52 -10.18
C ARG A 22 -19.29 -1.64 -11.65
N GLU A 23 -18.32 -1.51 -12.55
CA GLU A 23 -18.53 -1.61 -14.00
C GLU A 23 -19.18 -2.94 -14.42
N LEU A 24 -18.75 -4.04 -13.80
CA LEU A 24 -19.20 -5.39 -14.18
C LEU A 24 -20.53 -5.79 -13.57
N THR A 25 -20.93 -5.18 -12.45
CA THR A 25 -22.15 -5.57 -11.73
C THR A 25 -23.24 -4.51 -11.73
N GLY A 26 -22.91 -3.24 -12.01
CA GLY A 26 -23.82 -2.10 -11.89
C GLY A 26 -24.24 -1.77 -10.45
N GLN A 27 -23.68 -2.45 -9.45
CA GLN A 27 -24.13 -2.33 -8.06
C GLN A 27 -23.53 -1.12 -7.36
N ALA A 28 -24.24 -0.63 -6.34
CA ALA A 28 -23.83 0.55 -5.55
C ALA A 28 -22.79 0.24 -4.45
N TRP A 29 -22.72 -0.99 -3.94
CA TRP A 29 -21.84 -1.32 -2.82
C TRP A 29 -20.34 -1.13 -3.08
N PRO A 30 -19.76 -1.36 -4.30
CA PRO A 30 -18.33 -1.12 -4.52
C PRO A 30 -18.00 0.36 -4.35
N HIS A 31 -18.87 1.24 -4.86
CA HIS A 31 -18.74 2.68 -4.71
C HIS A 31 -18.88 3.13 -3.25
N ARG A 32 -19.85 2.57 -2.49
CA ARG A 32 -19.96 2.81 -1.04
C ARG A 32 -18.67 2.42 -0.31
N LEU A 33 -18.08 1.28 -0.68
CA LEU A 33 -16.83 0.82 -0.08
C LEU A 33 -15.63 1.68 -0.47
N GLN A 34 -15.55 2.16 -1.72
CA GLN A 34 -14.52 3.14 -2.14
C GLN A 34 -14.61 4.42 -1.30
N ARG A 35 -15.83 4.93 -1.07
CA ARG A 35 -16.07 6.12 -0.24
C ARG A 35 -15.67 5.88 1.21
N LEU A 36 -16.05 4.75 1.80
CA LEU A 36 -15.67 4.38 3.17
C LEU A 36 -14.15 4.38 3.35
N LEU A 37 -13.42 3.73 2.44
CA LEU A 37 -11.95 3.63 2.52
C LEU A 37 -11.26 4.98 2.29
N SER A 38 -11.78 5.80 1.38
CA SER A 38 -11.23 7.14 1.13
C SER A 38 -11.51 8.09 2.30
N GLY A 39 -12.70 8.00 2.91
CA GLY A 39 -13.03 8.75 4.12
C GLY A 39 -12.20 8.33 5.32
N ALA A 40 -11.97 7.02 5.50
CA ALA A 40 -11.08 6.50 6.53
C ALA A 40 -9.65 7.04 6.38
N HIS A 41 -9.14 7.15 5.14
CA HIS A 41 -7.84 7.75 4.87
C HIS A 41 -7.78 9.21 5.30
N GLN A 42 -8.78 10.02 4.94
CA GLN A 42 -8.85 11.44 5.32
C GLN A 42 -8.90 11.64 6.83
N ARG A 43 -9.65 10.79 7.55
CA ARG A 43 -9.68 10.79 9.02
C ARG A 43 -8.29 10.49 9.60
N VAL A 44 -7.58 9.51 9.03
CA VAL A 44 -6.21 9.18 9.47
C VAL A 44 -5.23 10.31 9.18
N GLU A 45 -5.26 10.93 8.00
CA GLU A 45 -4.43 12.10 7.69
C GLU A 45 -4.69 13.26 8.67
N SER A 46 -5.96 13.48 9.02
CA SER A 46 -6.35 14.51 9.99
C SER A 46 -5.83 14.18 11.41
N ALA A 47 -5.91 12.90 11.81
CA ALA A 47 -5.39 12.44 13.09
C ALA A 47 -3.85 12.53 13.15
N GLU A 48 -3.16 12.19 12.07
CA GLU A 48 -1.71 12.33 11.95
C GLU A 48 -1.26 13.79 12.04
N ALA A 49 -1.99 14.71 11.40
CA ALA A 49 -1.74 16.15 11.51
C ALA A 49 -1.90 16.66 12.95
N GLN A 50 -2.70 15.98 13.78
CA GLN A 50 -2.87 16.23 15.20
C GLN A 50 -1.87 15.45 16.09
N GLY A 51 -0.88 14.78 15.48
CA GLY A 51 0.14 13.99 16.20
C GLY A 51 -0.34 12.63 16.70
N ARG A 52 -1.50 12.14 16.24
CA ARG A 52 -2.02 10.81 16.62
C ARG A 52 -1.54 9.75 15.64
N SER A 53 -1.15 8.59 16.15
CA SER A 53 -0.68 7.45 15.35
C SER A 53 -1.78 6.45 14.95
N ALA A 54 -3.02 6.70 15.36
CA ALA A 54 -4.18 5.84 15.08
C ALA A 54 -5.48 6.63 15.29
N LEU A 55 -6.58 6.15 14.71
CA LEU A 55 -7.91 6.69 15.04
C LEU A 55 -8.35 6.25 16.45
N PRO A 56 -9.19 7.05 17.13
CA PRO A 56 -9.87 6.64 18.36
C PRO A 56 -10.61 5.31 18.21
N THR A 57 -10.72 4.55 19.30
CA THR A 57 -11.37 3.22 19.27
C THR A 57 -12.79 3.25 18.71
N HIS A 58 -13.61 4.23 19.10
CA HIS A 58 -14.98 4.35 18.60
C HIS A 58 -15.03 4.50 17.07
N GLU A 59 -14.22 5.39 16.48
CA GLU A 59 -14.15 5.57 15.02
C GLU A 59 -13.67 4.30 14.32
N ARG A 60 -12.71 3.57 14.90
CA ARG A 60 -12.22 2.30 14.34
C ARG A 60 -13.32 1.24 14.33
N ASP A 61 -14.10 1.16 15.40
CA ASP A 61 -15.19 0.19 15.52
C ASP A 61 -16.35 0.54 14.58
N GLU A 62 -16.71 1.82 14.44
CA GLU A 62 -17.68 2.29 13.45
C GLU A 62 -17.26 1.91 12.02
N LEU A 63 -16.02 2.20 11.63
CA LEU A 63 -15.49 1.85 10.31
C LEU A 63 -15.48 0.34 10.09
N ARG A 64 -15.18 -0.45 11.13
CA ARG A 64 -15.19 -1.92 11.06
C ARG A 64 -16.61 -2.45 10.90
N GLN A 65 -17.58 -1.89 11.61
CA GLN A 65 -18.99 -2.25 11.48
C GLN A 65 -19.52 -1.91 10.09
N GLU A 66 -19.28 -0.70 9.60
CA GLU A 66 -19.73 -0.27 8.26
C GLU A 66 -19.07 -1.11 7.15
N TYR A 67 -17.76 -1.36 7.26
CA TYR A 67 -17.05 -2.24 6.33
C TYR A 67 -17.66 -3.65 6.34
N THR A 68 -17.99 -4.19 7.51
CA THR A 68 -18.59 -5.53 7.64
C THR A 68 -20.01 -5.57 7.07
N ALA A 69 -20.83 -4.55 7.33
CA ALA A 69 -22.18 -4.43 6.81
C ALA A 69 -22.21 -4.33 5.28
N LEU A 70 -21.34 -3.49 4.69
CA LEU A 70 -21.14 -3.42 3.23
C LEU A 70 -20.63 -4.74 2.65
N ASN A 71 -19.97 -5.57 3.46
CA ASN A 71 -19.52 -6.89 3.04
C ASN A 71 -20.57 -7.98 3.12
N ALA A 72 -21.46 -7.90 4.10
CA ALA A 72 -22.57 -8.81 4.24
C ALA A 72 -23.63 -8.57 3.15
N GLY A 73 -23.88 -7.31 2.76
CA GLY A 73 -24.86 -6.93 1.74
C GLY A 73 -24.45 -7.17 0.28
N ARG A 74 -23.55 -8.13 -0.01
CA ARG A 74 -22.93 -8.35 -1.33
C ARG A 74 -23.68 -9.32 -2.26
N GLU A 75 -24.79 -9.92 -1.82
CA GLU A 75 -25.55 -10.94 -2.56
C GLU A 75 -26.96 -10.44 -2.86
N PRO A 76 -27.38 -10.39 -4.16
CA PRO A 76 -27.49 -11.60 -5.01
C PRO A 76 -26.97 -11.48 -6.46
N SER A 77 -26.56 -10.31 -6.95
CA SER A 77 -26.29 -10.07 -8.38
C SER A 77 -24.84 -10.32 -8.81
N ILE A 78 -24.09 -11.16 -8.09
CA ILE A 78 -22.82 -11.66 -8.59
C ILE A 78 -23.17 -12.69 -9.67
N PRO A 79 -22.73 -12.52 -10.94
CA PRO A 79 -23.06 -13.49 -11.98
C PRO A 79 -22.69 -14.89 -11.51
N SER A 80 -23.66 -15.79 -11.56
CA SER A 80 -23.52 -17.19 -11.16
C SER A 80 -22.28 -17.80 -11.81
N ARG A 81 -21.65 -18.74 -11.12
CA ARG A 81 -20.50 -19.44 -11.68
C ARG A 81 -20.89 -20.04 -13.04
N PRO A 82 -20.03 -19.95 -14.06
CA PRO A 82 -20.27 -20.69 -15.29
C PRO A 82 -20.44 -22.18 -14.92
N SER A 83 -21.48 -22.81 -15.47
CA SER A 83 -21.70 -24.25 -15.30
C SER A 83 -20.48 -25.02 -15.79
N LEU A 84 -20.21 -26.16 -15.15
CA LEU A 84 -19.16 -27.03 -15.64
C LEU A 84 -19.61 -27.65 -16.98
N PRO A 85 -18.70 -27.80 -17.96
CA PRO A 85 -18.99 -28.58 -19.15
C PRO A 85 -19.42 -30.01 -18.77
N PRO A 86 -20.28 -30.66 -19.59
CA PRO A 86 -20.68 -32.04 -19.37
C PRO A 86 -19.45 -32.95 -19.16
N GLY A 87 -19.49 -33.82 -18.14
CA GLY A 87 -18.41 -34.76 -17.82
C GLY A 87 -17.31 -34.23 -16.89
N ARG A 88 -17.24 -32.93 -16.60
CA ARG A 88 -16.32 -32.41 -15.56
C ARG A 88 -16.98 -32.41 -14.18
N ARG A 89 -16.33 -33.04 -13.20
CA ARG A 89 -16.72 -33.03 -11.79
C ARG A 89 -15.92 -31.97 -11.01
N GLY A 90 -16.53 -31.36 -9.99
CA GLY A 90 -15.86 -30.45 -9.06
C GLY A 90 -16.55 -29.09 -8.90
N ARG A 91 -15.86 -28.14 -8.25
CA ARG A 91 -16.37 -26.77 -8.06
C ARG A 91 -16.03 -25.91 -9.28
N PRO A 92 -17.01 -25.25 -9.93
CA PRO A 92 -16.70 -24.41 -11.09
C PRO A 92 -15.76 -23.26 -10.72
N LYS A 93 -14.84 -22.95 -11.65
CA LYS A 93 -13.84 -21.89 -11.47
C LYS A 93 -14.55 -20.56 -11.24
N LYS A 94 -14.12 -19.82 -10.22
CA LYS A 94 -14.64 -18.49 -9.93
C LYS A 94 -14.26 -17.53 -11.04
N THR A 95 -15.20 -16.65 -11.43
CA THR A 95 -14.91 -15.57 -12.37
C THR A 95 -13.87 -14.61 -11.77
N LYS A 96 -13.20 -13.81 -12.61
CA LYS A 96 -12.27 -12.77 -12.13
C LYS A 96 -12.99 -11.83 -11.15
N VAL A 97 -14.24 -11.48 -11.47
CA VAL A 97 -15.15 -10.69 -10.63
C VAL A 97 -15.36 -11.37 -9.29
N GLN A 98 -15.85 -12.62 -9.24
CA GLN A 98 -16.06 -13.34 -7.98
C GLN A 98 -14.81 -13.40 -7.09
N ASN A 99 -13.64 -13.66 -7.68
CA ASN A 99 -12.37 -13.66 -6.93
C ASN A 99 -11.99 -12.28 -6.40
N LEU A 100 -12.33 -11.22 -7.13
CA LEU A 100 -12.17 -9.83 -6.75
C LEU A 100 -13.09 -9.49 -5.57
N LEU A 101 -14.35 -9.90 -5.65
CA LEU A 101 -15.40 -9.62 -4.68
C LEU A 101 -15.19 -10.34 -3.36
N GLU A 102 -14.70 -11.57 -3.36
CA GLU A 102 -14.46 -12.29 -2.11
C GLU A 102 -13.21 -11.81 -1.35
N ARG A 103 -12.24 -11.23 -2.06
CA ARG A 103 -10.92 -10.96 -1.47
C ARG A 103 -10.96 -9.92 -0.34
N PRO A 104 -11.70 -8.80 -0.47
CA PRO A 104 -11.86 -7.83 0.62
C PRO A 104 -12.59 -8.42 1.84
N SER A 105 -13.51 -9.37 1.65
CA SER A 105 -14.25 -10.01 2.76
C SER A 105 -13.38 -10.97 3.58
N LYS A 106 -12.37 -11.60 2.95
CA LYS A 106 -11.53 -12.60 3.62
C LYS A 106 -10.53 -12.00 4.61
N ARG A 107 -10.16 -10.73 4.44
CA ARG A 107 -9.12 -10.08 5.25
C ARG A 107 -9.48 -8.62 5.57
N PRO A 108 -10.57 -8.37 6.34
CA PRO A 108 -10.98 -7.02 6.72
C PRO A 108 -9.88 -6.27 7.49
N ALA A 109 -9.14 -6.95 8.35
CA ALA A 109 -8.03 -6.38 9.12
C ALA A 109 -6.92 -5.82 8.23
N ASP A 110 -6.64 -6.43 7.08
CA ASP A 110 -5.62 -5.92 6.14
C ASP A 110 -6.08 -4.64 5.43
N ALA A 111 -7.39 -4.53 5.15
CA ALA A 111 -7.97 -3.35 4.50
C ALA A 111 -8.07 -2.17 5.49
N LEU A 112 -8.46 -2.44 6.73
CA LEU A 112 -8.62 -1.41 7.76
C LEU A 112 -7.33 -1.12 8.55
N ARG A 113 -6.20 -1.75 8.22
CA ARG A 113 -4.96 -1.59 9.02
C ARG A 113 -4.52 -0.14 9.18
N LEU A 114 -4.74 0.70 8.16
CA LEU A 114 -4.35 2.12 8.18
C LEU A 114 -5.01 2.92 9.32
N VAL A 115 -6.18 2.48 9.81
CA VAL A 115 -6.88 3.16 10.90
C VAL A 115 -6.35 2.76 12.28
N GLU A 116 -5.65 1.63 12.35
CA GLU A 116 -5.02 1.12 13.57
C GLU A 116 -3.56 1.57 13.71
N ASP A 117 -2.89 1.84 12.59
CA ASP A 117 -1.49 2.28 12.53
C ASP A 117 -1.28 3.22 11.35
N SER A 118 -1.10 4.51 11.64
CA SER A 118 -0.98 5.56 10.64
C SER A 118 0.32 5.45 9.81
N ARG A 119 1.32 4.71 10.30
CA ARG A 119 2.54 4.40 9.53
C ARG A 119 2.26 3.53 8.30
N VAL A 120 1.09 2.90 8.23
CA VAL A 120 0.65 2.12 7.09
C VAL A 120 0.09 3.07 6.02
N PRO A 121 0.80 3.28 4.90
CA PRO A 121 0.35 4.23 3.90
C PRO A 121 -0.87 3.69 3.15
N PHE A 122 -1.75 4.60 2.72
CA PHE A 122 -2.91 4.26 1.90
C PHE A 122 -2.51 3.57 0.59
N THR A 123 -1.42 4.03 -0.03
CA THR A 123 -0.89 3.45 -1.28
C THR A 123 0.51 2.87 -1.09
N ASN A 124 0.82 1.84 -1.88
CA ASN A 124 2.16 1.25 -1.92
C ASN A 124 3.05 1.87 -3.01
N ASN A 125 2.80 3.12 -3.39
CA ASN A 125 3.51 3.76 -4.50
C ASN A 125 5.02 3.83 -4.24
N GLN A 126 5.41 4.15 -3.00
CA GLN A 126 6.82 4.24 -2.62
C GLN A 126 7.55 2.90 -2.74
N ALA A 127 7.02 1.81 -2.15
CA ALA A 127 7.71 0.53 -2.27
C ALA A 127 7.68 0.01 -3.71
N GLY A 128 6.62 0.29 -4.47
CA GLY A 128 6.58 0.03 -5.91
C GLY A 128 7.69 0.77 -6.67
N GLN A 129 7.89 2.05 -6.37
CA GLN A 129 8.93 2.88 -6.98
C GLN A 129 10.34 2.43 -6.60
N ASP A 130 10.54 2.02 -5.34
CA ASP A 130 11.82 1.48 -4.85
C ASP A 130 12.14 0.13 -5.53
N LEU A 131 11.14 -0.75 -5.72
CA LEU A 131 11.29 -2.04 -6.41
C LEU A 131 11.43 -1.92 -7.94
N ARG A 132 10.86 -0.87 -8.55
CA ARG A 132 10.90 -0.66 -10.02
C ARG A 132 12.30 -0.74 -10.57
N MET A 133 13.29 -0.28 -9.81
CA MET A 133 14.65 -0.17 -10.29
C MET A 133 15.40 -1.50 -10.29
N ALA A 134 15.02 -2.43 -9.41
CA ALA A 134 15.43 -3.82 -9.53
C ALA A 134 14.85 -4.47 -10.79
N LYS A 135 13.58 -4.19 -11.10
CA LYS A 135 12.93 -4.67 -12.34
C LYS A 135 13.55 -4.10 -13.60
N VAL A 136 13.90 -2.80 -13.61
CA VAL A 136 14.63 -2.18 -14.72
C VAL A 136 16.01 -2.83 -14.90
N LYS A 137 16.74 -3.08 -13.81
CA LYS A 137 18.03 -3.80 -13.87
C LYS A 137 17.86 -5.19 -14.50
N GLN A 138 16.85 -5.95 -14.05
CA GLN A 138 16.51 -7.26 -14.62
C GLN A 138 16.21 -7.18 -16.12
N LYS A 139 15.40 -6.19 -16.53
CA LYS A 139 14.98 -6.03 -17.93
C LYS A 139 16.13 -5.65 -18.85
N LEU A 140 16.99 -4.72 -18.43
CA LEU A 140 18.02 -4.12 -19.29
C LEU A 140 19.39 -4.81 -19.19
N SER A 141 19.73 -5.40 -18.05
CA SER A 141 21.07 -5.94 -17.79
C SER A 141 21.06 -7.36 -17.23
N GLY A 142 19.91 -8.03 -17.23
CA GLY A 142 19.73 -9.34 -16.59
C GLY A 142 19.71 -9.29 -15.07
N SER A 143 19.62 -10.47 -14.44
CA SER A 143 19.57 -10.62 -12.99
C SER A 143 20.93 -10.35 -12.32
N PHE A 144 20.92 -10.21 -10.99
CA PHE A 144 22.16 -10.16 -10.23
C PHE A 144 22.84 -11.52 -10.27
N ARG A 145 24.12 -11.55 -10.67
CA ARG A 145 24.93 -12.79 -10.70
C ARG A 145 25.31 -13.28 -9.30
N THR A 146 25.34 -12.39 -8.31
CA THR A 146 25.67 -12.71 -6.91
C THR A 146 24.78 -11.97 -5.92
N PRO A 147 24.53 -12.54 -4.73
CA PRO A 147 23.82 -11.85 -3.64
C PRO A 147 24.49 -10.55 -3.20
N ILE A 148 25.83 -10.51 -3.20
CA ILE A 148 26.61 -9.31 -2.85
C ILE A 148 26.33 -8.17 -3.84
N GLY A 149 26.26 -8.47 -5.13
CA GLY A 149 25.92 -7.47 -6.16
C GLY A 149 24.51 -6.91 -5.96
N ALA A 150 23.55 -7.77 -5.60
CA ALA A 150 22.19 -7.34 -5.25
C ALA A 150 22.20 -6.44 -4.00
N GLN A 151 22.93 -6.83 -2.95
CA GLN A 151 22.99 -6.06 -1.70
C GLN A 151 23.60 -4.67 -1.90
N ARG A 152 24.70 -4.56 -2.66
CA ARG A 152 25.31 -3.27 -3.01
C ARG A 152 24.33 -2.38 -3.78
N PHE A 153 23.62 -2.95 -4.75
CA PHE A 153 22.59 -2.24 -5.50
C PHE A 153 21.49 -1.71 -4.57
N TYR A 154 20.91 -2.56 -3.72
CA TYR A 154 19.85 -2.15 -2.82
C TYR A 154 20.30 -1.14 -1.76
N ARG A 155 21.53 -1.25 -1.22
CA ARG A 155 22.09 -0.26 -0.29
C ARG A 155 22.22 1.14 -0.90
N LEU A 156 22.76 1.22 -2.12
CA LEU A 156 22.87 2.51 -2.82
C LEU A 156 21.47 3.10 -3.09
N ARG A 157 20.52 2.25 -3.47
CA ARG A 157 19.15 2.70 -3.73
C ARG A 157 18.40 3.13 -2.48
N SER A 158 18.55 2.42 -1.36
CA SER A 158 17.92 2.82 -0.09
C SER A 158 18.47 4.15 0.39
N TYR A 159 19.77 4.40 0.24
CA TYR A 159 20.39 5.69 0.55
C TYR A 159 19.79 6.83 -0.31
N VAL A 160 19.73 6.65 -1.63
CA VAL A 160 19.14 7.65 -2.54
C VAL A 160 17.65 7.89 -2.26
N SER A 161 16.89 6.83 -1.97
CA SER A 161 15.46 6.93 -1.61
C SER A 161 15.29 7.73 -0.31
N THR A 162 16.15 7.49 0.68
CA THR A 162 16.17 8.24 1.95
C THR A 162 16.55 9.70 1.73
N ALA A 163 17.61 9.99 0.96
CA ALA A 163 18.00 11.36 0.65
C ALA A 163 16.85 12.17 0.04
N ARG A 164 16.12 11.58 -0.92
CA ARG A 164 14.94 12.22 -1.54
C ARG A 164 13.82 12.50 -0.55
N LYS A 165 13.52 11.55 0.35
CA LYS A 165 12.49 11.73 1.39
C LYS A 165 12.81 12.90 2.32
N TRP A 166 14.10 13.17 2.51
CA TRP A 166 14.60 14.26 3.35
C TRP A 166 14.87 15.53 2.53
N ALA A 167 14.34 15.61 1.30
CA ALA A 167 14.49 16.73 0.37
C ALA A 167 15.94 17.06 -0.03
N PHE A 168 16.89 16.14 0.14
CA PHE A 168 18.26 16.32 -0.37
C PHE A 168 18.35 15.98 -1.85
N ARG A 169 19.21 16.70 -2.57
CA ARG A 169 19.58 16.37 -3.95
C ARG A 169 20.40 15.08 -3.93
N PRO A 170 20.00 14.00 -4.64
CA PRO A 170 20.68 12.70 -4.56
C PRO A 170 22.17 12.75 -4.87
N ILE A 171 22.57 13.57 -5.83
CA ILE A 171 23.98 13.71 -6.21
C ILE A 171 24.83 14.33 -5.10
N GLU A 172 24.27 15.30 -4.37
CA GLU A 172 24.96 15.95 -3.24
C GLU A 172 25.07 15.00 -2.06
N ALA A 173 24.00 14.24 -1.76
CA ALA A 173 24.06 13.20 -0.74
C ALA A 173 25.13 12.14 -1.06
N LEU A 174 25.20 11.68 -2.31
CA LEU A 174 26.22 10.73 -2.76
C LEU A 174 27.64 11.30 -2.68
N ARG A 175 27.83 12.59 -3.02
CA ARG A 175 29.12 13.28 -2.83
C ARG A 175 29.50 13.35 -1.35
N GLY A 176 28.57 13.68 -0.47
CA GLY A 176 28.79 13.71 0.97
C GLY A 176 29.27 12.37 1.54
N LEU A 177 28.74 11.26 1.03
CA LEU A 177 29.17 9.90 1.41
C LEU A 177 30.63 9.61 1.04
N LEU A 178 31.15 10.24 -0.01
CA LEU A 178 32.51 10.04 -0.50
C LEU A 178 33.53 10.97 0.19
N VAL A 179 33.08 12.08 0.77
CA VAL A 179 33.92 13.13 1.37
C VAL A 179 33.97 13.06 2.90
N VAL A 180 32.93 12.53 3.57
CA VAL A 180 32.83 12.47 5.04
C VAL A 180 32.41 11.06 5.51
N ASN A 181 32.98 10.63 6.65
CA ASN A 181 32.65 9.38 7.34
C ASN A 181 31.11 9.15 7.41
N PRO A 182 30.61 7.95 7.08
CA PRO A 182 29.22 7.74 6.68
C PRO A 182 28.28 7.76 7.88
N SER A 183 27.82 8.94 8.25
CA SER A 183 26.58 9.08 9.01
C SER A 183 25.41 9.13 8.03
N SER A 184 24.33 8.42 8.34
CA SER A 184 23.04 8.55 7.64
C SER A 184 22.72 10.04 7.45
N PRO A 185 22.14 10.48 6.32
CA PRO A 185 21.80 11.88 6.12
C PRO A 185 20.89 12.34 7.26
N SER A 186 21.48 13.04 8.23
CA SER A 186 20.80 13.57 9.39
C SER A 186 20.30 14.97 9.06
N ARG A 187 19.19 15.36 9.67
CA ARG A 187 18.60 16.70 9.52
C ARG A 187 19.58 17.65 10.20
N ARG A 188 20.50 18.24 9.44
CA ARG A 188 21.25 19.42 9.89
C ARG A 188 20.41 20.65 9.58
N GLY A 189 19.86 21.23 10.64
CA GLY A 189 19.52 22.66 10.79
C GLY A 189 18.66 23.31 9.72
N ALA A 190 17.35 23.30 9.92
CA ALA A 190 16.62 24.56 9.82
C ALA A 190 16.87 25.31 11.14
N LEU A 191 17.11 26.61 11.08
CA LEU A 191 17.37 27.57 12.18
C LEU A 191 18.84 27.78 12.58
N SER A 192 19.47 28.78 11.95
CA SER A 192 20.10 29.89 12.70
C SER A 192 20.20 31.10 11.76
N ALA A 193 19.12 31.88 11.73
CA ALA A 193 19.17 33.27 11.34
C ALA A 193 18.74 34.07 12.57
N SER A 194 19.70 34.49 13.39
CA SER A 194 19.63 35.67 14.27
C SER A 194 20.87 35.79 15.16
N THR A 195 21.26 37.06 15.37
CA THR A 195 22.30 37.64 16.25
C THR A 195 23.63 37.94 15.52
N ILE A 196 23.76 39.08 14.82
CA ILE A 196 24.09 40.48 15.27
C ILE A 196 25.62 40.66 15.46
N PRO A 197 26.24 41.81 15.09
CA PRO A 197 25.64 43.12 14.78
C PRO A 197 25.54 43.51 13.31
#